data_AF-A0A0E9NHL9-F1
#
_entry.id   AF-A0A0E9NHL9-F1
#
_cell.length_a   1.000
_cell.length_b   1.000
_cell.length_c   1.000
_cell.angle_alpha   90.00
_cell.angle_beta   90.00
_cell.angle_gamma   90.00
#
_symmetry.space_group_name_H-M   'P 1'
#
loop_
_entity.id
_entity.type
_entity.pdbx_description
1 polymer ?
#
loop_
_entity_poly.entity_id
_entity_poly.type
_entity_poly.pdbx_seq_one_letter_code
_entity_poly.pdbx_strand_id
1 'polypeptide(L)'
;MVHHEDVDTVPEVGLVRKVQWRDAKTGDEARKGSLSDPRSDSSAIRVTSPYCSSYLRPGSTFTGTQQSGRSSYEVTVQIHSVNMRSARLNGTLSIANLTAENPFLTTFFEGEIIDGNEYRFSTGDRWGASEKIDMQHWSRFASFRAMKKAMKRDSTIDLGHWSTRGHVYMRWKECFLYNEPNVEHIDGASFAGFYYICFEQGTGVLSGLYYHQNSEMFQQLELRPKILAGSHSPAFPSFEFRTVHRRQGKSEHVTHHIRAISGYILLYSMQCPPKPVPHTPPK
;
A
#
# COMPACT_ATOMS: atom_id res chain seq x y z
N MET A 1 -17.99 33.79 59.37
CA MET A 1 -17.32 34.92 60.04
C MET A 1 -15.84 34.53 60.15
N VAL A 2 -14.95 35.21 59.42
CA VAL A 2 -14.31 36.50 59.79
C VAL A 2 -13.24 36.21 60.85
N HIS A 3 -11.99 35.91 60.43
CA HIS A 3 -10.85 36.85 60.19
C HIS A 3 -10.02 37.05 61.50
N HIS A 4 -8.77 37.54 61.53
CA HIS A 4 -7.74 37.90 60.52
C HIS A 4 -6.50 36.94 60.73
N GLU A 5 -5.25 37.08 60.23
CA GLU A 5 -4.44 38.11 59.54
C GLU A 5 -3.32 37.43 58.69
N ASP A 6 -2.41 38.21 58.09
CA ASP A 6 -1.36 37.82 57.11
C ASP A 6 0.12 37.98 57.60
N VAL A 7 1.06 38.01 56.62
CA VAL A 7 2.50 38.45 56.60
C VAL A 7 3.55 37.30 56.74
N ASP A 8 4.65 37.17 55.97
CA ASP A 8 5.36 38.03 54.98
C ASP A 8 5.88 37.28 53.69
N THR A 9 7.10 37.56 53.19
CA THR A 9 7.59 37.32 51.80
C THR A 9 8.89 36.48 51.63
N VAL A 10 8.90 35.61 50.59
CA VAL A 10 9.83 35.50 49.41
C VAL A 10 11.26 36.13 49.49
N PRO A 11 12.35 35.60 48.85
CA PRO A 11 12.79 34.24 48.41
C PRO A 11 14.27 33.88 48.79
N GLU A 12 14.84 32.74 48.34
CA GLU A 12 16.25 32.70 47.85
C GLU A 12 16.63 31.48 46.95
N VAL A 13 17.91 31.43 46.52
CA VAL A 13 18.45 30.79 45.29
C VAL A 13 18.81 29.28 45.43
N GLY A 14 18.89 28.55 44.31
CA GLY A 14 19.33 27.15 44.24
C GLY A 14 20.85 26.93 44.11
N LEU A 15 21.29 25.65 44.13
CA LEU A 15 22.73 25.29 44.16
C LEU A 15 23.17 24.39 42.98
N VAL A 16 24.23 24.81 42.28
CA VAL A 16 24.87 24.08 41.18
C VAL A 16 25.80 23.00 41.70
N ARG A 17 25.73 21.76 41.17
CA ARG A 17 26.76 20.74 41.40
C ARG A 17 27.93 20.95 40.43
N LYS A 18 29.11 21.19 40.99
CA LYS A 18 30.33 21.61 40.29
C LYS A 18 31.20 20.40 39.92
N VAL A 19 31.72 20.36 38.69
CA VAL A 19 32.65 19.32 38.22
C VAL A 19 34.00 19.47 38.93
N GLN A 20 34.60 18.36 39.37
CA GLN A 20 35.94 18.30 39.92
C GLN A 20 36.92 17.75 38.88
N TRP A 21 37.97 18.52 38.57
CA TRP A 21 39.08 18.10 37.72
C TRP A 21 40.15 17.37 38.54
N ARG A 22 40.90 16.48 37.88
CA ARG A 22 42.23 16.02 38.31
C ARG A 22 43.10 15.86 37.07
N ASP A 23 44.35 16.30 37.16
CA ASP A 23 45.29 16.33 36.05
C ASP A 23 45.86 14.92 35.76
N ALA A 24 46.02 14.60 34.48
CA ALA A 24 46.78 13.45 34.01
C ALA A 24 48.01 13.96 33.23
N LYS A 25 49.20 13.47 33.58
CA LYS A 25 50.47 13.93 32.98
C LYS A 25 50.73 13.30 31.63
N THR A 26 51.56 14.00 30.84
CA THR A 26 52.10 13.61 29.54
C THR A 26 52.79 12.25 29.58
N GLY A 27 52.59 11.45 28.52
CA GLY A 27 53.35 10.24 28.19
C GLY A 27 53.22 10.00 26.69
N ASP A 28 54.34 9.77 26.01
CA ASP A 28 54.45 9.79 24.55
C ASP A 28 54.89 8.43 24.00
N GLU A 29 54.05 7.79 23.19
CA GLU A 29 54.42 6.64 22.34
C GLU A 29 53.59 6.66 21.05
N ALA A 30 54.25 6.86 19.90
CA ALA A 30 53.61 6.88 18.60
C ALA A 30 53.52 5.47 17.96
N ARG A 31 52.31 4.99 17.65
CA ARG A 31 52.09 3.84 16.74
C ARG A 31 50.98 4.13 15.73
N LYS A 32 51.18 3.62 14.50
CA LYS A 32 50.32 3.87 13.33
C LYS A 32 48.91 3.30 13.51
N GLY A 33 47.90 4.11 13.21
CA GLY A 33 46.52 3.71 12.94
C GLY A 33 45.92 4.63 11.87
N SER A 34 45.12 4.08 10.96
CA SER A 34 44.56 4.83 9.81
C SER A 34 43.41 5.74 10.23
N LEU A 35 43.37 6.97 9.70
CA LEU A 35 42.15 7.79 9.74
C LEU A 35 41.07 7.12 8.88
N SER A 36 39.89 6.89 9.46
CA SER A 36 38.66 6.62 8.72
C SER A 36 37.92 7.94 8.42
N ASP A 37 37.38 8.06 7.21
CA ASP A 37 36.62 9.24 6.75
C ASP A 37 35.27 9.34 7.51
N PRO A 38 34.93 10.47 8.16
CA PRO A 38 33.68 10.65 8.91
C PRO A 38 32.42 10.79 8.02
N ARG A 39 32.32 10.00 6.95
CA ARG A 39 31.24 10.03 5.95
C ARG A 39 30.43 8.72 5.87
N SER A 40 30.74 7.72 6.69
CA SER A 40 30.10 6.40 6.66
C SER A 40 29.03 6.16 7.75
N ASP A 41 28.54 7.19 8.44
CA ASP A 41 27.30 7.08 9.25
C ASP A 41 26.07 7.45 8.39
N SER A 42 25.83 6.64 7.36
CA SER A 42 24.51 6.54 6.75
C SER A 42 23.63 5.61 7.60
N SER A 43 23.39 5.98 8.87
CA SER A 43 22.50 5.27 9.79
C SER A 43 21.19 4.98 9.08
N ALA A 44 20.89 3.69 8.95
CA ALA A 44 19.96 3.21 7.94
C ALA A 44 18.53 3.72 8.20
N ILE A 45 18.11 4.75 7.45
CA ILE A 45 16.71 5.09 7.27
C ILE A 45 16.04 3.82 6.77
N ARG A 46 15.31 3.12 7.64
CA ARG A 46 14.48 1.98 7.27
C ARG A 46 13.33 2.52 6.43
N VAL A 47 13.56 2.58 5.12
CA VAL A 47 12.52 2.89 4.13
C VAL A 47 11.52 1.73 4.17
N THR A 48 10.52 1.87 5.05
CA THR A 48 9.37 0.98 5.09
C THR A 48 8.71 1.03 3.72
N SER A 49 8.66 -0.12 3.03
CA SER A 49 7.93 -0.26 1.77
C SER A 49 6.54 0.37 1.91
N PRO A 50 6.08 1.22 0.97
CA PRO A 50 4.71 1.75 1.00
C PRO A 50 3.66 0.68 0.67
N TYR A 51 4.09 -0.51 0.24
CA TYR A 51 3.28 -1.68 -0.08
C TYR A 51 3.51 -2.80 0.91
N CYS A 52 2.49 -3.62 1.13
CA CYS A 52 2.50 -4.72 2.08
C CYS A 52 3.37 -5.93 1.67
N SER A 53 3.53 -6.15 0.37
CA SER A 53 4.37 -7.21 -0.20
C SER A 53 5.02 -6.75 -1.51
N SER A 54 6.12 -7.39 -1.90
CA SER A 54 6.75 -7.19 -3.21
C SER A 54 5.85 -7.64 -4.37
N TYR A 55 4.90 -8.55 -4.13
CA TYR A 55 3.97 -9.04 -5.15
C TYR A 55 2.76 -8.11 -5.34
N LEU A 56 2.28 -7.39 -4.32
CA LEU A 56 1.10 -6.50 -4.43
C LEU A 56 1.53 -5.02 -4.49
N ARG A 57 1.91 -4.57 -5.69
CA ARG A 57 2.38 -3.20 -5.96
C ARG A 57 1.94 -2.74 -7.37
N PRO A 58 2.02 -1.43 -7.68
CA PRO A 58 1.79 -0.93 -9.04
C PRO A 58 2.67 -1.64 -10.07
N GLY A 59 2.06 -2.07 -11.18
CA GLY A 59 2.72 -2.80 -12.27
C GLY A 59 2.81 -4.32 -12.06
N SER A 60 2.34 -4.87 -10.94
CA SER A 60 2.27 -6.33 -10.74
C SER A 60 1.28 -7.00 -11.67
N THR A 61 1.70 -8.09 -12.30
CA THR A 61 0.84 -8.95 -13.11
C THR A 61 0.67 -10.31 -12.43
N PHE A 62 -0.55 -10.84 -12.45
CA PHE A 62 -0.89 -12.18 -11.98
C PHE A 62 -1.61 -12.95 -13.10
N THR A 63 -1.47 -14.27 -13.09
CA THR A 63 -2.10 -15.17 -14.08
C THR A 63 -2.60 -16.44 -13.41
N GLY A 64 -3.72 -16.99 -13.90
CA GLY A 64 -4.31 -18.22 -13.39
C GLY A 64 -5.69 -18.45 -13.99
N THR A 65 -6.68 -18.89 -13.19
CA THR A 65 -8.01 -19.30 -13.69
C THR A 65 -9.18 -18.86 -12.82
N GLN A 66 -10.31 -18.58 -13.44
CA GLN A 66 -11.64 -18.55 -12.80
C GLN A 66 -12.44 -19.82 -13.14
N GLN A 67 -13.02 -20.46 -12.14
CA GLN A 67 -13.71 -21.75 -12.25
C GLN A 67 -15.16 -21.68 -11.76
N SER A 68 -16.10 -22.20 -12.55
CA SER A 68 -17.54 -22.25 -12.24
C SER A 68 -18.09 -23.61 -12.68
N GLY A 69 -18.61 -24.41 -11.74
CA GLY A 69 -19.05 -25.79 -11.97
C GLY A 69 -17.98 -26.70 -12.62
N ARG A 70 -18.05 -26.85 -13.95
CA ARG A 70 -17.09 -27.62 -14.78
C ARG A 70 -16.26 -26.75 -15.73
N SER A 71 -16.57 -25.47 -15.84
CA SER A 71 -15.86 -24.52 -16.70
C SER A 71 -14.65 -23.94 -15.98
N SER A 72 -13.57 -23.72 -16.71
CA SER A 72 -12.35 -23.05 -16.25
C SER A 72 -11.85 -22.11 -17.33
N TYR A 73 -11.77 -20.82 -17.01
CA TYR A 73 -11.37 -19.75 -17.92
C TYR A 73 -10.00 -19.21 -17.49
N GLU A 74 -9.11 -18.91 -18.44
CA GLU A 74 -7.84 -18.26 -18.11
C GLU A 74 -8.08 -16.79 -17.73
N VAL A 75 -7.40 -16.35 -16.67
CA VAL A 75 -7.49 -14.97 -16.16
C VAL A 75 -6.09 -14.37 -15.99
N THR A 76 -5.93 -13.15 -16.48
CA THR A 76 -4.79 -12.27 -16.20
C THR A 76 -5.27 -11.05 -15.44
N VAL A 77 -4.53 -10.63 -14.40
CA VAL A 77 -4.81 -9.41 -13.63
C VAL A 77 -3.58 -8.52 -13.63
N GLN A 78 -3.77 -7.22 -13.85
CA GLN A 78 -2.71 -6.21 -13.72
C GLN A 78 -3.10 -5.16 -12.69
N ILE A 79 -2.23 -4.95 -11.70
CA ILE A 79 -2.43 -3.95 -10.63
C ILE A 79 -1.91 -2.60 -11.11
N HIS A 80 -2.79 -1.60 -11.17
CA HIS A 80 -2.46 -0.24 -11.62
C HIS A 80 -1.98 0.64 -10.47
N SER A 81 -2.69 0.63 -9.33
CA SER A 81 -2.29 1.37 -8.14
C SER A 81 -2.60 0.62 -6.85
N VAL A 82 -1.84 0.89 -5.79
CA VAL A 82 -2.04 0.36 -4.44
C VAL A 82 -1.76 1.47 -3.44
N ASN A 83 -2.72 1.76 -2.55
CA ASN A 83 -2.59 2.74 -1.48
C ASN A 83 -3.01 2.10 -0.14
N MET A 84 -2.01 1.61 0.61
CA MET A 84 -2.21 0.99 1.92
C MET A 84 -2.72 1.96 3.00
N ARG A 85 -2.63 3.29 2.79
CA ARG A 85 -3.11 4.31 3.75
C ARG A 85 -4.59 4.60 3.60
N SER A 86 -5.09 4.65 2.36
CA SER A 86 -6.54 4.79 2.09
C SER A 86 -7.22 3.44 1.88
N ALA A 87 -6.53 2.34 2.23
CA ALA A 87 -7.00 0.97 2.11
C ALA A 87 -7.64 0.64 0.73
N ARG A 88 -7.08 1.16 -0.38
CA ARG A 88 -7.61 0.97 -1.74
C ARG A 88 -6.54 0.53 -2.74
N LEU A 89 -6.98 -0.15 -3.79
CA LEU A 89 -6.21 -0.46 -5.00
C LEU A 89 -7.10 -0.39 -6.24
N ASN A 90 -6.51 -0.48 -7.43
CA ASN A 90 -7.25 -0.70 -8.67
C ASN A 90 -6.38 -1.39 -9.73
N GLY A 91 -7.01 -1.89 -10.79
CA GLY A 91 -6.35 -2.64 -11.85
C GLY A 91 -7.29 -3.04 -12.98
N THR A 92 -6.83 -3.94 -13.82
CA THR A 92 -7.65 -4.63 -14.83
C THR A 92 -7.69 -6.13 -14.58
N LEU A 93 -8.81 -6.75 -14.94
CA LEU A 93 -9.01 -8.20 -14.98
C LEU A 93 -9.38 -8.56 -16.43
N SER A 94 -8.57 -9.40 -17.05
CA SER A 94 -8.79 -9.96 -18.39
C SER A 94 -9.13 -11.44 -18.27
N ILE A 95 -10.30 -11.84 -18.77
CA ILE A 95 -10.78 -13.24 -18.79
C ILE A 95 -10.95 -13.72 -20.23
N ALA A 96 -10.40 -14.90 -20.53
CA ALA A 96 -10.37 -15.47 -21.87
C ALA A 96 -11.51 -16.49 -22.10
N ASN A 97 -12.08 -16.47 -23.30
CA ASN A 97 -13.09 -17.41 -23.80
C ASN A 97 -14.34 -17.55 -22.92
N LEU A 98 -14.76 -16.47 -22.25
CA LEU A 98 -15.98 -16.47 -21.42
C LEU A 98 -17.26 -16.52 -22.28
N THR A 99 -17.24 -15.90 -23.46
CA THR A 99 -18.29 -16.00 -24.48
C THR A 99 -17.67 -16.30 -25.85
N ALA A 100 -18.45 -16.84 -26.78
CA ALA A 100 -17.96 -17.19 -28.12
C ALA A 100 -17.68 -15.95 -29.01
N GLU A 101 -18.34 -14.84 -28.71
CA GLU A 101 -18.25 -13.58 -29.47
C GLU A 101 -17.13 -12.68 -28.95
N ASN A 102 -16.88 -12.71 -27.64
CA ASN A 102 -15.86 -11.92 -26.97
C ASN A 102 -14.78 -12.85 -26.35
N PRO A 103 -13.78 -13.30 -27.14
CA PRO A 103 -12.76 -14.24 -26.68
C PRO A 103 -11.82 -13.65 -25.61
N PHE A 104 -11.79 -12.32 -25.42
CA PHE A 104 -11.04 -11.66 -24.35
C PHE A 104 -11.85 -10.49 -23.81
N LEU A 105 -12.54 -10.69 -22.69
CA LEU A 105 -13.20 -9.60 -21.95
C LEU A 105 -12.18 -9.01 -20.97
N THR A 106 -12.05 -7.68 -20.93
CA THR A 106 -11.20 -6.99 -19.96
C THR A 106 -11.99 -5.88 -19.27
N THR A 107 -12.08 -5.96 -17.94
CA THR A 107 -12.73 -4.96 -17.09
C THR A 107 -11.70 -4.15 -16.32
N PHE A 108 -12.05 -2.91 -15.98
CA PHE A 108 -11.39 -2.17 -14.89
C PHE A 108 -12.06 -2.53 -13.56
N PHE A 109 -11.29 -2.66 -12.49
CA PHE A 109 -11.81 -2.89 -11.14
C PHE A 109 -11.22 -1.93 -10.09
N GLU A 110 -12.04 -1.57 -9.11
CA GLU A 110 -11.57 -0.99 -7.85
C GLU A 110 -11.52 -2.06 -6.75
N GLY A 111 -10.58 -1.91 -5.82
CA GLY A 111 -10.41 -2.81 -4.69
C GLY A 111 -10.44 -2.09 -3.35
N GLU A 112 -11.28 -2.58 -2.43
CA GLU A 112 -11.23 -2.29 -1.00
C GLU A 112 -10.23 -3.24 -0.32
N ILE A 113 -9.37 -2.75 0.58
CA ILE A 113 -8.46 -3.55 1.41
C ILE A 113 -9.01 -3.62 2.82
N ILE A 114 -9.21 -4.82 3.38
CA ILE A 114 -9.76 -4.99 4.72
C ILE A 114 -8.71 -4.61 5.78
N ASP A 115 -8.70 -3.35 6.17
CA ASP A 115 -7.82 -2.79 7.19
C ASP A 115 -8.36 -3.04 8.61
N GLY A 116 -9.69 -3.03 8.77
CA GLY A 116 -10.43 -3.11 10.04
C GLY A 116 -11.06 -1.78 10.49
N ASN A 117 -10.71 -0.66 9.85
CA ASN A 117 -11.12 0.69 10.23
C ASN A 117 -11.99 1.36 9.17
N GLU A 118 -11.47 1.52 7.94
CA GLU A 118 -12.25 2.00 6.78
C GLU A 118 -13.10 0.85 6.24
N TYR A 119 -12.48 -0.28 5.91
CA TYR A 119 -13.13 -1.45 5.35
C TYR A 119 -13.10 -2.63 6.33
N ARG A 120 -14.29 -3.07 6.73
CA ARG A 120 -14.50 -4.24 7.59
C ARG A 120 -14.89 -5.45 6.75
N PHE A 121 -14.83 -6.65 7.35
CA PHE A 121 -15.27 -7.88 6.69
C PHE A 121 -16.76 -7.90 6.33
N SER A 122 -17.61 -7.15 7.05
CA SER A 122 -18.97 -6.86 6.58
C SER A 122 -18.92 -5.93 5.36
N THR A 123 -19.66 -6.26 4.32
CA THR A 123 -19.81 -5.45 3.10
C THR A 123 -20.92 -4.40 3.27
N GLY A 124 -21.84 -4.63 4.21
CA GLY A 124 -22.89 -3.69 4.61
C GLY A 124 -24.15 -3.82 3.76
N ASP A 125 -24.60 -2.70 3.22
CA ASP A 125 -25.72 -2.57 2.27
C ASP A 125 -25.29 -2.74 0.81
N ARG A 126 -23.98 -2.71 0.53
CA ARG A 126 -23.43 -2.72 -0.83
C ARG A 126 -23.50 -4.11 -1.48
N TRP A 127 -23.71 -4.09 -2.80
CA TRP A 127 -23.57 -5.25 -3.71
C TRP A 127 -24.41 -6.49 -3.34
N GLY A 128 -25.48 -6.34 -2.56
CA GLY A 128 -26.39 -7.43 -2.15
C GLY A 128 -25.84 -8.38 -1.08
N ALA A 129 -24.61 -8.15 -0.60
CA ALA A 129 -23.93 -9.06 0.32
C ALA A 129 -24.30 -8.81 1.78
N SER A 130 -25.31 -9.53 2.28
CA SER A 130 -25.62 -9.56 3.71
C SER A 130 -24.47 -10.15 4.55
N GLU A 131 -24.42 -9.84 5.86
CA GLU A 131 -23.39 -10.38 6.78
C GLU A 131 -23.32 -11.92 6.77
N LYS A 132 -24.46 -12.60 6.55
CA LYS A 132 -24.50 -14.07 6.38
C LYS A 132 -23.71 -14.52 5.15
N ILE A 133 -23.86 -13.81 4.02
CA ILE A 133 -23.13 -14.04 2.77
C ILE A 133 -21.64 -13.74 2.96
N ASP A 134 -21.29 -12.61 3.59
CA ASP A 134 -19.89 -12.29 3.94
C ASP A 134 -19.27 -13.40 4.78
N MET A 135 -19.93 -13.81 5.86
CA MET A 135 -19.42 -14.84 6.75
C MET A 135 -19.33 -16.21 6.09
N GLN A 136 -20.17 -16.52 5.09
CA GLN A 136 -20.04 -17.73 4.28
C GLN A 136 -18.82 -17.67 3.35
N HIS A 137 -18.62 -16.57 2.60
CA HIS A 137 -17.50 -16.42 1.67
C HIS A 137 -16.16 -16.32 2.39
N TRP A 138 -16.01 -15.43 3.37
CA TRP A 138 -14.75 -15.31 4.12
C TRP A 138 -14.36 -16.61 4.81
N SER A 139 -15.33 -17.39 5.33
CA SER A 139 -15.06 -18.68 5.98
C SER A 139 -14.60 -19.80 5.01
N ARG A 140 -14.58 -19.57 3.69
CA ARG A 140 -13.95 -20.49 2.72
C ARG A 140 -12.42 -20.41 2.77
N PHE A 141 -11.84 -19.24 3.08
CA PHE A 141 -10.39 -19.08 3.21
C PHE A 141 -9.88 -19.71 4.53
N ALA A 142 -8.86 -20.56 4.46
CA ALA A 142 -8.32 -21.24 5.64
C ALA A 142 -7.66 -20.28 6.64
N SER A 143 -6.96 -19.27 6.11
CA SER A 143 -6.38 -18.13 6.83
C SER A 143 -7.43 -17.37 7.66
N PHE A 144 -8.58 -17.06 7.07
CA PHE A 144 -9.68 -16.38 7.78
C PHE A 144 -10.31 -17.28 8.85
N ARG A 145 -10.49 -18.59 8.60
CA ARG A 145 -10.97 -19.53 9.64
C ARG A 145 -10.04 -19.56 10.86
N ALA A 146 -8.72 -19.56 10.64
CA ALA A 146 -7.73 -19.53 11.71
C ALA A 146 -7.78 -18.20 12.47
N MET A 147 -7.79 -17.07 11.76
CA MET A 147 -7.92 -15.71 12.32
C MET A 147 -9.21 -15.56 13.16
N LYS A 148 -10.37 -15.93 12.62
CA LYS A 148 -11.68 -15.88 13.31
C LYS A 148 -11.73 -16.76 14.56
N LYS A 149 -10.99 -17.89 14.59
CA LYS A 149 -10.81 -18.72 15.79
C LYS A 149 -9.89 -18.06 16.82
N ALA A 150 -8.88 -17.29 16.40
CA ALA A 150 -8.03 -16.54 17.32
C ALA A 150 -8.80 -15.37 17.97
N MET A 151 -9.44 -14.51 17.16
CA MET A 151 -10.21 -13.32 17.61
C MET A 151 -11.28 -13.67 18.66
N LYS A 152 -11.97 -14.81 18.50
CA LYS A 152 -12.96 -15.31 19.47
C LYS A 152 -12.43 -15.57 20.89
N ARG A 153 -11.10 -15.55 21.10
CA ARG A 153 -10.46 -15.72 22.42
C ARG A 153 -9.98 -14.39 23.02
N ASP A 154 -9.72 -13.38 22.19
CA ASP A 154 -9.15 -12.07 22.59
C ASP A 154 -10.19 -10.95 22.66
N SER A 155 -11.45 -11.22 22.34
CA SER A 155 -12.61 -10.29 22.34
C SER A 155 -12.53 -9.07 21.42
N THR A 156 -11.37 -8.78 20.82
CA THR A 156 -11.11 -7.61 19.99
C THR A 156 -10.83 -7.99 18.53
N ILE A 157 -11.07 -7.04 17.62
CA ILE A 157 -10.72 -7.14 16.20
C ILE A 157 -9.51 -6.24 15.95
N ASP A 158 -8.34 -6.64 16.47
CA ASP A 158 -7.07 -6.15 15.94
C ASP A 158 -6.60 -7.08 14.81
N LEU A 159 -6.33 -6.49 13.65
CA LEU A 159 -5.74 -7.17 12.50
C LEU A 159 -4.24 -6.90 12.37
N GLY A 160 -3.67 -6.07 13.25
CA GLY A 160 -2.30 -5.60 13.22
C GLY A 160 -2.00 -4.70 12.01
N HIS A 161 -0.79 -4.14 11.98
CA HIS A 161 -0.31 -3.39 10.83
C HIS A 161 -0.19 -4.31 9.60
N TRP A 162 -0.55 -3.83 8.41
CA TRP A 162 -0.58 -4.66 7.19
C TRP A 162 0.77 -5.27 6.82
N SER A 163 1.89 -4.72 7.30
CA SER A 163 3.25 -5.25 7.05
C SER A 163 3.60 -6.47 7.91
N THR A 164 2.83 -6.80 8.94
CA THR A 164 3.06 -7.96 9.82
C THR A 164 2.02 -9.07 9.63
N ARG A 165 1.04 -8.89 8.75
CA ARG A 165 0.02 -9.89 8.42
C ARG A 165 0.59 -10.91 7.43
N GLY A 166 0.35 -12.21 7.64
CA GLY A 166 0.67 -13.22 6.61
C GLY A 166 -0.25 -13.13 5.38
N HIS A 167 -1.46 -12.58 5.55
CA HIS A 167 -2.48 -12.47 4.50
C HIS A 167 -3.11 -11.08 4.50
N VAL A 168 -3.52 -10.60 3.32
CA VAL A 168 -4.36 -9.41 3.13
C VAL A 168 -5.68 -9.84 2.50
N TYR A 169 -6.80 -9.37 3.07
CA TYR A 169 -8.12 -9.59 2.49
C TYR A 169 -8.56 -8.35 1.74
N MET A 170 -9.25 -8.54 0.61
CA MET A 170 -9.73 -7.45 -0.24
C MET A 170 -11.11 -7.78 -0.80
N ARG A 171 -11.87 -6.77 -1.22
CA ARG A 171 -13.03 -6.93 -2.10
C ARG A 171 -12.76 -6.21 -3.41
N TRP A 172 -12.88 -6.88 -4.55
CA TRP A 172 -12.67 -6.28 -5.87
C TRP A 172 -13.99 -6.17 -6.63
N LYS A 173 -14.37 -4.94 -7.01
CA LYS A 173 -15.57 -4.66 -7.80
C LYS A 173 -15.16 -4.21 -9.19
N GLU A 174 -15.52 -5.00 -10.21
CA GLU A 174 -15.42 -4.60 -11.61
C GLU A 174 -16.40 -3.45 -11.91
N CYS A 175 -15.98 -2.47 -12.70
CA CYS A 175 -16.71 -1.22 -12.92
C CYS A 175 -17.25 -1.09 -14.34
N PHE A 176 -16.42 -1.36 -15.35
CA PHE A 176 -16.73 -1.18 -16.78
C PHE A 176 -15.76 -1.99 -17.65
N LEU A 177 -16.14 -2.28 -18.90
CA LEU A 177 -15.23 -2.86 -19.90
C LEU A 177 -14.17 -1.84 -20.32
N TYR A 178 -12.89 -2.22 -20.24
CA TYR A 178 -11.76 -1.32 -20.44
C TYR A 178 -11.68 -0.74 -21.87
N ASN A 179 -12.06 -1.53 -22.88
CA ASN A 179 -12.07 -1.11 -24.28
C ASN A 179 -13.36 -0.37 -24.66
N GLU A 180 -14.49 -0.68 -24.00
CA GLU A 180 -15.83 -0.18 -24.34
C GLU A 180 -16.60 0.25 -23.08
N PRO A 181 -16.22 1.38 -22.44
CA PRO A 181 -16.73 1.72 -21.09
C PRO A 181 -18.23 2.02 -21.01
N ASN A 182 -18.91 2.18 -22.15
CA ASN A 182 -20.35 2.45 -22.26
C ASN A 182 -21.20 1.16 -22.38
N VAL A 183 -20.57 -0.02 -22.41
CA VAL A 183 -21.25 -1.31 -22.55
C VAL A 183 -21.55 -1.91 -21.18
N GLU A 184 -22.83 -1.84 -20.79
CA GLU A 184 -23.33 -2.37 -19.51
C GLU A 184 -23.80 -3.84 -19.58
N HIS A 185 -24.05 -4.36 -20.79
CA HIS A 185 -24.56 -5.71 -21.02
C HIS A 185 -23.63 -6.52 -21.92
N ILE A 186 -23.49 -7.81 -21.64
CA ILE A 186 -22.68 -8.75 -22.42
C ILE A 186 -23.47 -10.06 -22.51
N ASP A 187 -23.80 -10.51 -23.72
CA ASP A 187 -24.55 -11.75 -23.89
C ASP A 187 -23.77 -12.95 -23.32
N GLY A 188 -24.40 -13.66 -22.37
CA GLY A 188 -23.81 -14.80 -21.66
C GLY A 188 -22.83 -14.46 -20.52
N ALA A 189 -22.56 -13.18 -20.22
CA ALA A 189 -21.60 -12.79 -19.17
C ALA A 189 -22.11 -11.63 -18.29
N SER A 190 -21.51 -11.43 -17.11
CA SER A 190 -21.81 -10.26 -16.27
C SER A 190 -20.72 -9.99 -15.24
N PHE A 191 -20.31 -8.72 -15.15
CA PHE A 191 -19.40 -8.16 -14.15
C PHE A 191 -20.15 -7.41 -13.02
N ALA A 192 -21.46 -7.65 -12.86
CA ALA A 192 -22.30 -6.97 -11.88
C ALA A 192 -21.92 -7.27 -10.41
N GLY A 193 -21.39 -8.47 -10.14
CA GLY A 193 -20.92 -8.90 -8.83
C GLY A 193 -19.58 -8.33 -8.40
N PHE A 194 -19.00 -8.91 -7.35
CA PHE A 194 -17.68 -8.60 -6.85
C PHE A 194 -16.96 -9.86 -6.36
N TYR A 195 -15.64 -9.77 -6.16
CA TYR A 195 -14.83 -10.86 -5.64
C TYR A 195 -14.48 -10.62 -4.17
N TYR A 196 -14.69 -11.63 -3.33
CA TYR A 196 -13.98 -11.78 -2.06
C TYR A 196 -12.58 -12.29 -2.35
N ILE A 197 -11.54 -11.62 -1.86
CA ILE A 197 -10.13 -11.93 -2.19
C ILE A 197 -9.30 -12.15 -0.93
N CYS A 198 -8.41 -13.15 -0.98
CA CYS A 198 -7.37 -13.43 0.00
C CYS A 198 -6.00 -13.52 -0.72
N PHE A 199 -5.11 -12.58 -0.39
CA PHE A 199 -3.74 -12.52 -0.88
C PHE A 199 -2.76 -13.03 0.19
N GLU A 200 -1.96 -14.04 -0.14
CA GLU A 200 -0.87 -14.53 0.72
C GLU A 200 0.43 -13.75 0.45
N GLN A 201 0.92 -13.03 1.45
CA GLN A 201 1.95 -12.01 1.23
C GLN A 201 3.34 -12.57 0.90
N GLY A 202 3.65 -13.79 1.37
CA GLY A 202 4.96 -14.43 1.22
C GLY A 202 5.14 -15.18 -0.10
N THR A 203 4.06 -15.79 -0.62
CA THR A 203 4.06 -16.53 -1.89
C THR A 203 3.59 -15.68 -3.07
N GLY A 204 2.83 -14.63 -2.78
CA GLY A 204 2.14 -13.81 -3.78
C GLY A 204 0.87 -14.46 -4.35
N VAL A 205 0.40 -15.59 -3.81
CA VAL A 205 -0.81 -16.27 -4.29
C VAL A 205 -2.04 -15.41 -3.98
N LEU A 206 -2.96 -15.35 -4.94
CA LEU A 206 -4.25 -14.67 -4.87
C LEU A 206 -5.36 -15.70 -5.05
N SER A 207 -6.07 -16.01 -3.96
CA SER A 207 -7.26 -16.87 -3.98
C SER A 207 -8.51 -16.01 -3.80
N GLY A 208 -9.54 -16.25 -4.60
CA GLY A 208 -10.72 -15.41 -4.69
C GLY A 208 -12.01 -16.17 -4.96
N LEU A 209 -13.13 -15.54 -4.62
CA LEU A 209 -14.48 -16.09 -4.81
C LEU A 209 -15.41 -14.99 -5.34
N TYR A 210 -15.94 -15.18 -6.54
CA TYR A 210 -16.96 -14.30 -7.10
C TYR A 210 -18.28 -14.46 -6.34
N TYR A 211 -18.97 -13.35 -6.13
CA TYR A 211 -20.33 -13.29 -5.62
C TYR A 211 -21.20 -12.31 -6.41
N HIS A 212 -22.36 -12.80 -6.83
CA HIS A 212 -23.48 -12.02 -7.30
C HIS A 212 -24.78 -12.76 -6.94
N GLN A 213 -25.84 -12.04 -6.59
CA GLN A 213 -27.09 -12.64 -6.08
C GLN A 213 -27.77 -13.61 -7.06
N ASN A 214 -27.59 -13.42 -8.37
CA ASN A 214 -28.23 -14.22 -9.43
C ASN A 214 -27.24 -15.15 -10.16
N SER A 215 -26.17 -15.61 -9.48
CA SER A 215 -25.09 -16.38 -10.11
C SER A 215 -24.68 -17.59 -9.25
N GLU A 216 -24.00 -18.57 -9.85
CA GLU A 216 -23.42 -19.70 -9.09
C GLU A 216 -22.51 -19.18 -7.97
N MET A 217 -22.74 -19.61 -6.74
CA MET A 217 -21.94 -19.20 -5.58
C MET A 217 -20.56 -19.83 -5.60
N PHE A 218 -19.56 -19.10 -5.08
CA PHE A 218 -18.19 -19.58 -4.87
C PHE A 218 -17.41 -19.92 -6.16
N GLN A 219 -17.70 -19.25 -7.29
CA GLN A 219 -16.84 -19.37 -8.48
C GLN A 219 -15.41 -18.96 -8.09
N GLN A 220 -14.46 -19.86 -8.29
CA GLN A 220 -13.15 -19.77 -7.64
C GLN A 220 -12.13 -19.14 -8.59
N LEU A 221 -11.52 -18.05 -8.16
CA LEU A 221 -10.44 -17.35 -8.85
C LEU A 221 -9.12 -17.72 -8.16
N GLU A 222 -8.20 -18.39 -8.85
CA GLU A 222 -6.85 -18.67 -8.35
C GLU A 222 -5.81 -18.06 -9.27
N LEU A 223 -4.93 -17.22 -8.72
CA LEU A 223 -3.95 -16.43 -9.46
C LEU A 223 -2.57 -16.53 -8.80
N ARG A 224 -1.52 -16.55 -9.64
CA ARG A 224 -0.11 -16.56 -9.21
C ARG A 224 0.66 -15.39 -9.84
N PRO A 225 1.71 -14.85 -9.19
CA PRO A 225 2.51 -13.76 -9.75
C PRO A 225 3.21 -14.17 -11.05
N LYS A 226 3.11 -13.34 -12.09
CA LYS A 226 3.78 -13.55 -13.38
C LYS A 226 5.21 -13.03 -13.30
N ILE A 227 6.13 -13.87 -12.82
CA ILE A 227 7.57 -13.56 -12.79
C ILE A 227 8.10 -13.52 -14.23
N LEU A 228 8.60 -12.35 -14.65
CA LEU A 228 9.19 -12.17 -15.98
C LEU A 228 10.54 -12.88 -16.06
N ALA A 229 10.81 -13.58 -17.17
CA ALA A 229 12.09 -14.24 -17.40
C ALA A 229 13.25 -13.23 -17.33
N GLY A 230 14.30 -13.55 -16.57
CA GLY A 230 15.42 -12.65 -16.29
C GLY A 230 15.19 -11.64 -15.15
N SER A 231 14.01 -11.61 -14.53
CA SER A 231 13.70 -10.76 -13.37
C SER A 231 13.61 -11.57 -12.08
N HIS A 232 14.28 -11.11 -11.01
CA HIS A 232 14.03 -11.58 -9.64
C HIS A 232 12.80 -10.93 -8.99
N SER A 233 11.97 -10.20 -9.76
CA SER A 233 10.83 -9.42 -9.27
C SER A 233 9.57 -9.67 -10.11
N PRO A 234 8.37 -9.80 -9.49
CA PRO A 234 7.10 -10.12 -10.17
C PRO A 234 6.48 -8.94 -10.95
N ALA A 235 7.20 -7.84 -11.08
CA ALA A 235 6.78 -6.65 -11.81
C ALA A 235 8.01 -5.85 -12.25
N PHE A 236 7.78 -4.91 -13.18
CA PHE A 236 8.73 -3.85 -13.50
C PHE A 236 9.12 -3.02 -12.25
N PRO A 237 10.22 -2.24 -12.29
CA PRO A 237 10.55 -1.27 -11.25
C PRO A 237 9.44 -0.21 -11.16
N SER A 238 8.64 -0.25 -10.09
CA SER A 238 7.63 0.77 -9.83
C SER A 238 8.30 2.11 -9.50
N PHE A 239 7.75 3.20 -10.03
CA PHE A 239 8.25 4.56 -9.84
C PHE A 239 7.39 5.34 -8.83
N GLU A 240 8.03 6.05 -7.91
CA GLU A 240 7.39 7.07 -7.08
C GLU A 240 7.72 8.47 -7.66
N PHE A 241 6.69 9.28 -7.90
CA PHE A 241 6.84 10.71 -8.14
C PHE A 241 6.69 11.46 -6.82
N ARG A 242 7.77 12.06 -6.33
CA ARG A 242 7.75 12.87 -5.10
C ARG A 242 8.10 14.32 -5.40
N THR A 243 7.07 15.18 -5.37
CA THR A 243 7.24 16.63 -5.44
C THR A 243 7.75 17.15 -4.10
N VAL A 244 8.92 17.79 -4.11
CA VAL A 244 9.50 18.49 -2.96
C VAL A 244 9.41 19.99 -3.20
N HIS A 245 8.67 20.68 -2.34
CA HIS A 245 8.62 22.14 -2.32
C HIS A 245 9.69 22.65 -1.35
N ARG A 246 10.70 23.35 -1.86
CA ARG A 246 11.74 24.00 -1.05
C ARG A 246 11.63 25.52 -1.21
N ARG A 247 11.19 26.20 -0.15
CA ARG A 247 11.34 27.66 -0.04
C ARG A 247 12.79 28.00 0.32
N GLN A 248 13.36 28.95 -0.41
CA GLN A 248 14.55 29.70 0.02
C GLN A 248 14.26 31.20 -0.17
N GLY A 249 14.11 31.91 0.95
CA GLY A 249 13.66 33.30 0.95
C GLY A 249 12.31 33.48 0.25
N LYS A 250 12.25 34.40 -0.72
CA LYS A 250 11.05 34.68 -1.54
C LYS A 250 10.89 33.77 -2.77
N SER A 251 11.78 32.78 -2.97
CA SER A 251 11.69 31.82 -4.08
C SER A 251 11.13 30.47 -3.61
N GLU A 252 10.18 29.94 -4.37
CA GLU A 252 9.73 28.55 -4.28
C GLU A 252 10.35 27.72 -5.39
N HIS A 253 11.18 26.76 -5.02
CA HIS A 253 11.69 25.75 -5.94
C HIS A 253 10.89 24.47 -5.77
N VAL A 254 10.20 24.06 -6.84
CA VAL A 254 9.50 22.78 -6.95
C VAL A 254 10.47 21.80 -7.61
N THR A 255 10.76 20.67 -6.96
CA THR A 255 11.61 19.61 -7.51
C THR A 255 10.80 18.31 -7.56
N HIS A 256 10.58 17.76 -8.75
CA HIS A 256 9.97 16.44 -8.91
C HIS A 256 11.07 15.38 -8.91
N HIS A 257 11.12 14.55 -7.87
CA HIS A 257 11.97 13.37 -7.85
C HIS A 257 11.23 12.17 -8.40
N ILE A 258 11.84 11.49 -9.37
CA ILE A 258 11.45 10.14 -9.77
C ILE A 258 12.36 9.16 -9.02
N ARG A 259 11.78 8.17 -8.33
CA ARG A 259 12.53 7.08 -7.69
C ARG A 259 12.00 5.74 -8.15
N ALA A 260 12.86 4.90 -8.72
CA ALA A 260 12.57 3.48 -8.85
C ALA A 260 12.63 2.84 -7.46
N ILE A 261 11.56 2.13 -7.08
CA ILE A 261 11.45 1.43 -5.79
C ILE A 261 12.25 0.12 -5.80
N SER A 262 12.68 -0.35 -6.98
CA SER A 262 13.50 -1.56 -7.16
C SER A 262 14.58 -1.37 -8.22
N GLY A 263 15.71 -0.76 -7.82
CA GLY A 263 16.94 -0.67 -8.64
C GLY A 263 17.08 0.64 -9.46
N TYR A 264 18.26 1.26 -9.33
CA TYR A 264 18.73 2.48 -10.03
C TYR A 264 17.95 3.79 -9.82
N ILE A 265 18.67 4.84 -9.43
CA ILE A 265 18.14 6.21 -9.34
C ILE A 265 18.57 6.99 -10.58
N LEU A 266 17.60 7.39 -11.41
CA LEU A 266 17.81 8.38 -12.48
C LEU A 266 17.49 9.78 -11.94
N LEU A 267 18.53 10.55 -11.64
CA LEU A 267 18.41 11.95 -11.21
C LEU A 267 18.23 12.86 -12.43
N TYR A 268 16.98 13.14 -12.80
CA TYR A 268 16.67 14.26 -13.69
C TYR A 268 16.52 15.56 -12.88
N SER A 269 17.31 16.56 -13.24
CA SER A 269 17.15 17.94 -12.77
C SER A 269 16.67 18.78 -13.93
N MET A 270 15.44 19.30 -13.86
CA MET A 270 14.98 20.35 -14.76
C MET A 270 15.00 21.67 -13.99
N GLN A 271 15.85 22.60 -14.45
CA GLN A 271 15.82 23.98 -13.99
C GLN A 271 14.62 24.67 -14.65
N CYS A 272 13.72 25.23 -13.85
CA CYS A 272 12.70 26.13 -14.38
C CYS A 272 13.41 27.34 -15.04
N PRO A 273 12.98 27.78 -16.25
CA PRO A 273 13.53 28.99 -16.84
C PRO A 273 13.26 30.19 -15.92
N PRO A 274 14.17 31.20 -15.88
CA PRO A 274 13.97 32.38 -15.05
C PRO A 274 12.70 33.11 -15.47
N LYS A 275 11.96 33.67 -14.49
CA LYS A 275 10.75 34.45 -14.77
C LYS A 275 11.11 35.65 -15.66
N PRO A 276 10.32 35.95 -16.71
CA PRO A 276 10.57 37.12 -17.54
C PRO A 276 10.52 38.40 -16.70
N VAL A 277 11.50 39.27 -16.90
CA VAL A 277 11.55 40.59 -16.23
C VAL A 277 10.48 41.48 -16.87
N PRO A 278 9.65 42.20 -16.09
CA PRO A 278 8.67 43.11 -16.65
C PRO A 278 9.36 44.28 -17.36
N HIS A 279 9.16 44.40 -18.67
CA HIS A 279 9.63 45.55 -19.43
C HIS A 279 8.83 46.80 -19.06
N THR A 280 9.45 47.75 -18.36
CA THR A 280 8.96 49.13 -18.31
C THR A 280 9.23 49.81 -19.65
N PRO A 281 8.21 50.38 -20.33
CA PRO A 281 8.45 51.16 -21.53
C PRO A 281 9.24 52.45 -21.19
N PRO A 282 10.04 52.98 -22.14
CA PRO A 282 10.68 54.28 -21.97
C PRO A 282 9.64 55.41 -21.95
N LYS A 283 10.05 56.56 -21.41
CA LYS A 283 9.35 57.85 -21.51
C LYS A 283 9.88 58.65 -22.69
#